data_AF-A0A7S3AXR9-F1
#
_entry.id   AF-A0A7S3AXR9-F1
#
_cell.length_a   1.000
_cell.length_b   1.000
_cell.length_c   1.000
_cell.angle_alpha   90.00
_cell.angle_beta   90.00
_cell.angle_gamma   90.00
#
_symmetry.space_group_name_H-M   'P 1'
#
loop_
_entity.id
_entity.type
_entity.pdbx_description
1 polymer ?
#
loop_
_entity_poly.entity_id
_entity_poly.type
_entity_poly.pdbx_seq_one_letter_code
_entity_poly.pdbx_strand_id
1 'polypeptide(L)'
;VHVRTVFDAPLAAGSENGGSASTINASTTGTAALALATEEYGAAAAKKLLQWRNGSRWENFVEKMRSLLKEERSATPLFYLAADHREAYEGLSHALPPGKVTYTKRTCNAQRCDERDCGAMVYSLVDMLNLARTRFILGSTWSSYSEVAAHWGGSGGNPLTLLLAGKDFGLRPSSA
;
A
#
# COMPACT_ATOMS: atom_id res chain seq x y z
N VAL A 1 -20.63 2.81 -9.97
CA VAL A 1 -20.00 2.90 -8.63
C VAL A 1 -18.54 3.23 -8.82
N HIS A 2 -18.11 4.44 -8.45
CA HIS A 2 -16.75 4.95 -8.71
C HIS A 2 -15.83 4.53 -7.58
N VAL A 3 -14.94 3.58 -7.87
CA VAL A 3 -13.87 3.20 -6.97
C VAL A 3 -12.66 4.09 -7.26
N ARG A 4 -12.12 4.73 -6.23
CA ARG A 4 -11.05 5.71 -6.29
C ARG A 4 -10.02 5.30 -5.26
N THR A 5 -8.78 5.08 -5.71
CA THR A 5 -7.57 4.99 -4.90
C THR A 5 -7.40 3.79 -3.98
N VAL A 6 -6.29 3.07 -4.17
CA VAL A 6 -5.96 1.84 -3.45
C VAL A 6 -4.48 1.73 -3.16
N PHE A 7 -4.19 1.34 -1.92
CA PHE A 7 -2.94 1.33 -1.19
C PHE A 7 -2.17 0.03 -1.27
N ASP A 8 -0.85 0.12 -1.17
CA ASP A 8 0.01 -0.93 -0.67
C ASP A 8 0.78 -0.35 0.54
N ALA A 9 0.66 -0.96 1.72
CA ALA A 9 1.29 -0.42 2.92
C ALA A 9 2.06 -1.50 3.65
N PRO A 10 3.39 -1.38 3.87
CA PRO A 10 4.10 -2.25 4.77
C PRO A 10 3.78 -1.91 6.23
N LEU A 11 4.03 -2.87 7.14
CA LEU A 11 3.91 -2.73 8.59
C LEU A 11 4.43 -1.38 9.12
N ALA A 12 3.70 -0.78 10.06
CA ALA A 12 4.25 0.24 10.93
C ALA A 12 5.35 -0.42 11.78
N ALA A 13 6.61 -0.01 11.60
CA ALA A 13 7.70 -0.46 12.47
C ALA A 13 7.33 -0.11 13.94
N GLY A 14 7.12 -1.15 14.76
CA GLY A 14 6.73 -1.02 16.17
C GLY A 14 5.86 -2.13 16.77
N SER A 15 5.21 -3.00 16.00
CA SER A 15 4.37 -4.07 16.55
C SER A 15 5.12 -5.40 16.77
N GLU A 16 6.22 -5.38 17.52
CA GLU A 16 6.84 -6.58 18.09
C GLU A 16 6.29 -6.80 19.50
N ASN A 17 5.09 -7.38 19.65
CA ASN A 17 4.67 -7.93 20.92
C ASN A 17 3.74 -9.14 20.72
N GLY A 18 4.34 -10.33 20.82
CA GLY A 18 3.66 -11.54 21.28
C GLY A 18 3.37 -12.61 20.23
N GLY A 19 4.19 -13.68 20.22
CA GLY A 19 3.74 -15.01 19.82
C GLY A 19 4.64 -15.78 18.86
N SER A 20 5.49 -16.65 19.42
CA SER A 20 6.14 -17.82 18.79
C SER A 20 6.67 -17.66 17.36
N ALA A 21 7.94 -17.25 17.27
CA ALA A 21 8.73 -17.23 16.05
C ALA A 21 8.97 -18.66 15.52
N SER A 22 8.04 -19.17 14.72
CA SER A 22 8.31 -20.20 13.73
C SER A 22 8.85 -19.50 12.48
N THR A 23 10.13 -19.76 12.18
CA THR A 23 10.81 -19.70 10.87
C THR A 23 10.01 -19.11 9.69
N ILE A 24 9.76 -17.80 9.69
CA ILE A 24 9.31 -17.04 8.53
C ILE A 24 10.24 -15.84 8.44
N ASN A 25 10.96 -15.71 7.32
CA ASN A 25 12.04 -14.74 7.07
C ASN A 25 11.84 -13.35 7.75
N ALA A 26 12.34 -13.23 8.98
CA ALA A 26 12.40 -11.99 9.76
C ALA A 26 13.41 -10.97 9.18
N SER A 27 14.09 -11.32 8.08
CA SER A 27 15.15 -10.52 7.46
C SER A 27 14.65 -9.37 6.57
N THR A 28 13.33 -9.19 6.42
CA THR A 28 12.77 -8.05 5.64
C THR A 28 12.49 -6.81 6.49
N THR A 29 12.71 -6.89 7.79
CA THR A 29 12.49 -5.84 8.79
C THR A 29 13.73 -5.75 9.68
N GLY A 30 14.72 -4.93 9.31
CA GLY A 30 15.88 -4.71 10.18
C GLY A 30 17.11 -4.13 9.49
N THR A 31 18.13 -3.82 10.30
CA THR A 31 19.47 -3.36 9.89
C THR A 31 20.11 -4.25 8.83
N ALA A 32 19.79 -5.55 8.78
CA ALA A 32 20.26 -6.48 7.77
C ALA A 32 19.74 -6.18 6.35
N ALA A 33 18.46 -5.85 6.20
CA ALA A 33 17.90 -5.46 4.89
C ALA A 33 18.51 -4.13 4.40
N LEU A 34 18.82 -3.22 5.33
CA LEU A 34 19.49 -1.96 5.01
C LEU A 34 20.95 -2.17 4.61
N ALA A 35 21.65 -3.08 5.29
CA ALA A 35 23.03 -3.44 4.97
C ALA A 35 23.13 -4.06 3.57
N LEU A 36 22.26 -5.02 3.26
CA LEU A 36 22.18 -5.64 1.93
C LEU A 36 21.84 -4.62 0.84
N ALA A 37 20.84 -3.75 1.07
CA ALA A 37 20.51 -2.70 0.11
C ALA A 37 21.66 -1.69 -0.07
N THR A 38 22.45 -1.44 0.97
CA THR A 38 23.63 -0.56 0.89
C THR A 38 24.76 -1.22 0.12
N GLU A 39 24.97 -2.51 0.29
CA GLU A 39 25.93 -3.32 -0.45
C GLU A 39 25.56 -3.41 -1.94
N GLU A 40 24.29 -3.65 -2.24
CA GLU A 40 23.80 -3.89 -3.62
C GLU A 40 23.60 -2.59 -4.41
N TYR A 41 23.04 -1.55 -3.78
CA TYR A 41 22.60 -0.32 -4.47
C TYR A 41 23.34 0.94 -4.01
N GLY A 42 24.21 0.83 -3.01
CA GLY A 42 24.91 1.97 -2.41
C GLY A 42 24.08 2.72 -1.35
N ALA A 43 24.77 3.44 -0.47
CA ALA A 43 24.16 4.11 0.68
C ALA A 43 23.07 5.13 0.32
N ALA A 44 23.25 5.87 -0.79
CA ALA A 44 22.27 6.86 -1.23
C ALA A 44 20.96 6.22 -1.69
N ALA A 45 21.04 5.11 -2.45
CA ALA A 45 19.86 4.36 -2.88
C ALA A 45 19.18 3.69 -1.69
N ALA A 46 19.95 3.06 -0.80
CA ALA A 46 19.44 2.42 0.42
C ALA A 46 18.68 3.42 1.32
N LYS A 47 19.18 4.65 1.47
CA LYS A 47 18.48 5.72 2.19
C LYS A 47 17.15 6.10 1.52
N LYS A 48 17.12 6.17 0.19
CA LYS A 48 15.90 6.47 -0.58
C LYS A 48 14.87 5.34 -0.46
N LEU A 49 15.33 4.10 -0.50
CA LEU A 49 14.52 2.89 -0.26
C LEU A 49 13.86 2.93 1.13
N LEU A 50 14.59 3.31 2.19
CA LEU A 50 14.01 3.51 3.51
C LEU A 50 12.98 4.64 3.55
N GLN A 51 13.25 5.76 2.88
CA GLN A 51 12.31 6.87 2.80
C GLN A 51 10.99 6.43 2.15
N TRP A 52 11.07 5.71 1.02
CA TRP A 52 9.92 5.15 0.32
C TRP A 52 9.13 4.17 1.18
N ARG A 53 9.83 3.27 1.87
CA ARG A 53 9.21 2.33 2.82
C ARG A 53 8.47 3.06 3.95
N ASN A 54 9.11 4.06 4.57
CA ASN A 54 8.49 4.84 5.66
C ASN A 54 7.30 5.67 5.16
N GLY A 55 7.40 6.22 3.95
CA GLY A 55 6.31 6.95 3.31
C GLY A 55 5.10 6.08 2.99
N SER A 56 5.31 4.78 2.76
CA SER A 56 4.27 3.83 2.36
C SER A 56 3.44 3.27 3.52
N ARG A 57 3.69 3.71 4.76
CA ARG A 57 2.86 3.36 5.93
C ARG A 57 1.38 3.72 5.73
N TRP A 58 0.45 2.85 6.12
CA TRP A 58 -0.99 3.01 5.86
C TRP A 58 -1.60 4.27 6.51
N GLU A 59 -0.96 4.83 7.53
CA GLU A 59 -1.41 6.05 8.21
C GLU A 59 -1.27 7.30 7.33
N ASN A 60 -0.18 7.43 6.56
CA ASN A 60 0.08 8.56 5.64
C ASN A 60 -0.98 8.70 4.53
N PHE A 61 -1.76 7.66 4.43
CA PHE A 61 -2.39 7.17 3.26
C PHE A 61 -3.88 7.36 3.64
N VAL A 62 -4.28 7.00 4.87
CA VAL A 62 -5.49 7.53 5.56
C VAL A 62 -5.54 9.05 5.49
N GLU A 63 -4.44 9.74 5.79
CA GLU A 63 -4.38 11.21 5.73
C GLU A 63 -4.75 11.73 4.33
N LYS A 64 -4.18 11.11 3.28
CA LYS A 64 -4.50 11.49 1.90
C LYS A 64 -5.96 11.19 1.55
N MET A 65 -6.50 10.04 1.94
CA MET A 65 -7.92 9.70 1.72
C MET A 65 -8.85 10.69 2.42
N ARG A 66 -8.52 11.12 3.64
CA ARG A 66 -9.29 12.14 4.37
C ARG A 66 -9.25 13.49 3.67
N SER A 67 -8.12 13.88 3.07
CA SER A 67 -8.05 15.09 2.23
C SER A 67 -8.96 14.97 1.02
N LEU A 68 -8.91 13.84 0.30
CA LEU A 68 -9.77 13.59 -0.87
C LEU A 68 -11.26 13.59 -0.54
N LEU A 69 -11.64 13.06 0.63
CA LEU A 69 -13.01 13.10 1.12
C LEU A 69 -13.52 14.53 1.40
N LYS A 70 -12.62 15.46 1.76
CA LYS A 70 -12.96 16.86 2.03
C LYS A 70 -12.99 17.72 0.76
N GLU A 71 -12.13 17.40 -0.21
CA GLU A 71 -11.94 18.20 -1.44
C GLU A 71 -13.06 18.00 -2.45
N GLU A 72 -13.63 16.79 -2.57
CA GLU A 72 -14.67 16.51 -3.58
C GLU A 72 -16.07 16.95 -3.15
N ARG A 73 -16.55 18.04 -3.76
CA ARG A 73 -17.88 18.64 -3.51
C ARG A 73 -19.04 17.97 -4.25
N SER A 74 -18.78 17.25 -5.34
CA SER A 74 -19.83 16.76 -6.25
C SER A 74 -20.24 15.30 -6.03
N ALA A 75 -19.33 14.45 -5.53
CA ALA A 75 -19.62 13.07 -5.17
C ALA A 75 -18.55 12.58 -4.19
N THR A 76 -18.96 12.02 -3.06
CA THR A 76 -18.01 11.50 -2.09
C THR A 76 -17.27 10.28 -2.66
N PRO A 77 -15.92 10.26 -2.67
CA PRO A 77 -15.16 9.12 -3.19
C PRO A 77 -15.45 7.84 -2.40
N LEU A 78 -15.44 6.70 -3.09
CA LEU A 78 -15.35 5.36 -2.51
C LEU A 78 -13.98 4.80 -2.84
N PHE A 79 -13.41 4.00 -1.94
CA PHE A 79 -12.05 3.48 -2.05
C PHE A 79 -12.07 1.96 -2.13
N TYR A 80 -11.26 1.39 -3.03
CA TYR A 80 -10.95 -0.04 -2.99
C TYR A 80 -9.65 -0.21 -2.21
N LEU A 81 -9.52 -1.31 -1.49
CA LEU A 81 -8.32 -1.61 -0.71
C LEU A 81 -7.76 -2.97 -1.12
N ALA A 82 -6.46 -3.00 -1.42
CA ALA A 82 -5.70 -4.19 -1.78
C ALA A 82 -4.36 -4.13 -1.04
N ALA A 83 -4.34 -4.60 0.21
CA ALA A 83 -3.17 -4.62 1.06
C ALA A 83 -2.63 -6.04 1.27
N ASP A 84 -1.35 -6.13 1.66
CA ASP A 84 -0.61 -7.37 1.94
C ASP A 84 -0.76 -7.87 3.38
N HIS A 85 -1.33 -7.06 4.28
CA HIS A 85 -1.40 -7.36 5.70
C HIS A 85 -2.76 -6.99 6.32
N ARG A 86 -3.16 -7.76 7.34
CA ARG A 86 -4.46 -7.60 8.00
C ARG A 86 -4.63 -6.24 8.68
N GLU A 87 -3.57 -5.71 9.30
CA GLU A 87 -3.61 -4.44 10.02
C GLU A 87 -3.98 -3.27 9.10
N ALA A 88 -3.54 -3.24 7.83
CA ALA A 88 -4.01 -2.22 6.89
C ALA A 88 -5.50 -2.34 6.64
N TYR A 89 -6.03 -3.55 6.40
CA TYR A 89 -7.47 -3.71 6.17
C TYR A 89 -8.28 -3.21 7.36
N GLU A 90 -7.90 -3.60 8.58
CA GLU A 90 -8.59 -3.21 9.80
C GLU A 90 -8.40 -1.72 10.12
N GLY A 91 -7.15 -1.25 10.12
CA GLY A 91 -6.76 0.12 10.43
C GLY A 91 -7.38 1.14 9.47
N LEU A 92 -7.31 0.92 8.16
CA LEU A 92 -7.92 1.82 7.17
C LEU A 92 -9.43 1.82 7.24
N SER A 93 -10.04 0.65 7.38
CA SER A 93 -11.51 0.54 7.44
C SER A 93 -12.06 1.22 8.70
N HIS A 94 -11.35 1.17 9.83
CA HIS A 94 -11.71 1.88 11.04
C HIS A 94 -11.41 3.39 10.99
N ALA A 95 -10.35 3.80 10.28
CA ALA A 95 -9.94 5.20 10.25
C ALA A 95 -10.80 6.10 9.34
N LEU A 96 -11.68 5.52 8.52
CA LEU A 96 -12.53 6.20 7.55
C LEU A 96 -14.02 6.01 7.84
N PRO A 97 -14.90 6.89 7.33
CA PRO A 97 -16.33 6.73 7.52
C PRO A 97 -16.84 5.37 7.00
N PRO A 98 -17.82 4.73 7.67
CA PRO A 98 -18.38 3.46 7.24
C PRO A 98 -18.84 3.48 5.78
N GLY A 99 -18.57 2.38 5.06
CA GLY A 99 -18.95 2.25 3.64
C GLY A 99 -18.06 3.03 2.67
N LYS A 100 -16.99 3.69 3.12
CA LYS A 100 -16.03 4.35 2.22
C LYS A 100 -14.97 3.41 1.66
N VAL A 101 -14.68 2.31 2.33
CA VAL A 101 -13.70 1.32 1.89
C VAL A 101 -14.42 0.04 1.49
N THR A 102 -14.05 -0.50 0.33
CA THR A 102 -14.44 -1.83 -0.15
C THR A 102 -13.18 -2.62 -0.50
N TYR A 103 -13.22 -3.93 -0.42
CA TYR A 103 -12.10 -4.79 -0.78
C TYR A 103 -12.61 -6.19 -1.08
N THR A 104 -11.81 -6.96 -1.82
CA THR A 104 -12.11 -8.38 -2.05
C THR A 104 -11.87 -9.15 -0.76
N LYS A 105 -12.97 -9.62 -0.15
CA LYS A 105 -12.95 -10.43 1.06
C LYS A 105 -12.13 -11.70 0.83
N ARG A 106 -11.20 -11.97 1.74
CA ARG A 106 -10.35 -13.16 1.72
C ARG A 106 -9.98 -13.55 3.15
N THR A 107 -9.58 -14.80 3.32
CA THR A 107 -9.00 -15.28 4.57
C THR A 107 -7.50 -15.01 4.53
N CYS A 108 -7.00 -14.24 5.48
CA CYS A 108 -5.57 -14.06 5.68
C CYS A 108 -5.09 -15.10 6.69
N ASN A 109 -3.97 -15.80 6.44
CA ASN A 109 -3.30 -16.53 7.52
C ASN A 109 -2.86 -15.54 8.62
N ALA A 110 -2.42 -16.06 9.77
CA ALA A 110 -2.31 -15.41 11.09
C ALA A 110 -1.96 -13.90 11.15
N GLN A 111 -1.31 -13.31 10.13
CA GLN A 111 -1.14 -11.86 9.99
C GLN A 111 -1.05 -11.34 8.54
N ARG A 112 -0.75 -12.21 7.56
CA ARG A 112 -0.46 -11.83 6.17
C ARG A 112 -1.61 -12.20 5.24
N CYS A 113 -1.83 -11.32 4.26
CA CYS A 113 -2.84 -11.47 3.21
C CYS A 113 -2.22 -11.67 1.82
N ASP A 114 -0.89 -11.83 1.75
CA ASP A 114 -0.07 -11.95 0.53
C ASP A 114 0.68 -13.29 0.45
N GLU A 115 0.05 -14.36 0.92
CA GLU A 115 0.58 -15.70 0.67
C GLU A 115 0.92 -15.88 -0.82
N ARG A 116 1.96 -16.66 -1.12
CA ARG A 116 2.37 -16.90 -2.51
C ARG A 116 1.87 -18.25 -3.00
N ASP A 117 0.64 -18.58 -2.64
CA ASP A 117 -0.05 -19.79 -3.08
C ASP A 117 -1.01 -19.51 -4.24
N CYS A 118 -1.57 -20.58 -4.82
CA CYS A 118 -2.49 -20.46 -5.95
C CYS A 118 -3.75 -19.63 -5.63
N GLY A 119 -4.26 -19.69 -4.40
CA GLY A 119 -5.45 -18.94 -4.01
C GLY A 119 -5.17 -17.45 -3.89
N ALA A 120 -4.06 -17.10 -3.26
CA ALA A 120 -3.60 -15.73 -3.11
C ALA A 120 -3.18 -15.10 -4.44
N MET A 121 -2.67 -15.90 -5.41
CA MET A 121 -2.49 -15.43 -6.78
C MET A 121 -3.81 -15.02 -7.45
N VAL A 122 -4.89 -15.79 -7.25
CA VAL A 122 -6.22 -15.42 -7.78
C VAL A 122 -6.71 -14.13 -7.13
N TYR A 123 -6.60 -13.99 -5.81
CA TYR A 123 -6.99 -12.77 -5.12
C TYR A 123 -6.15 -11.56 -5.54
N SER A 124 -4.85 -11.76 -5.74
CA SER A 124 -3.93 -10.75 -6.26
C SER A 124 -4.31 -10.31 -7.68
N LEU A 125 -4.73 -11.23 -8.55
CA LEU A 125 -5.23 -10.86 -9.87
C LEU A 125 -6.56 -10.08 -9.79
N VAL A 126 -7.50 -10.53 -8.93
CA VAL A 126 -8.78 -9.84 -8.71
C VAL A 126 -8.55 -8.41 -8.22
N ASP A 127 -7.64 -8.22 -7.27
CA ASP A 127 -7.23 -6.90 -6.81
C ASP A 127 -6.71 -6.05 -7.94
N MET A 128 -5.76 -6.57 -8.73
CA MET A 128 -5.14 -5.83 -9.83
C MET A 128 -6.16 -5.39 -10.87
N LEU A 129 -7.15 -6.24 -11.19
CA LEU A 129 -8.24 -5.89 -12.10
C LEU A 129 -9.17 -4.82 -11.52
N ASN A 130 -9.44 -4.86 -10.21
CA ASN A 130 -10.23 -3.82 -9.54
C ASN A 130 -9.45 -2.50 -9.44
N LEU A 131 -8.14 -2.54 -9.20
CA LEU A 131 -7.24 -1.39 -9.23
C LEU A 131 -7.26 -0.70 -10.60
N ALA A 132 -7.13 -1.49 -11.66
CA ALA A 132 -7.14 -1.04 -13.06
C ALA A 132 -8.47 -0.36 -13.46
N ARG A 133 -9.55 -0.54 -12.70
CA ARG A 133 -10.86 0.09 -12.95
C ARG A 133 -11.12 1.33 -12.12
N THR A 134 -10.13 1.79 -11.36
CA THR A 134 -10.26 3.00 -10.56
C THR A 134 -9.97 4.26 -11.39
N ARG A 135 -10.41 5.43 -10.89
CA ARG A 135 -10.09 6.72 -11.54
C ARG A 135 -8.61 7.08 -11.45
N PHE A 136 -7.99 6.74 -10.32
CA PHE A 136 -6.57 6.93 -10.02
C PHE A 136 -6.19 6.04 -8.82
N ILE A 137 -4.90 5.78 -8.67
CA ILE A 137 -4.32 4.88 -7.66
C ILE A 137 -3.46 5.69 -6.67
N LEU A 138 -3.53 5.37 -5.37
CA LEU A 138 -2.53 5.81 -4.38
C LEU A 138 -1.58 4.64 -4.20
N GLY A 139 -0.45 4.61 -4.90
CA GLY A 139 0.48 3.48 -4.83
C GLY A 139 1.54 3.64 -3.75
N SER A 140 2.25 2.54 -3.52
CA SER A 140 3.50 2.53 -2.75
C SER A 140 4.69 2.77 -3.68
N THR A 141 5.64 3.60 -3.27
CA THR A 141 6.94 3.70 -3.97
C THR A 141 7.79 2.43 -3.82
N TRP A 142 7.37 1.51 -2.94
CA TRP A 142 8.05 0.24 -2.65
C TRP A 142 7.51 -0.93 -3.49
N SER A 143 6.54 -0.69 -4.39
CA SER A 143 5.76 -1.77 -5.00
C SER A 143 5.53 -1.61 -6.49
N SER A 144 6.01 -2.58 -7.27
CA SER A 144 5.69 -2.70 -8.69
C SER A 144 4.22 -3.06 -8.94
N TYR A 145 3.50 -3.53 -7.92
CA TYR A 145 2.10 -3.95 -8.03
C TYR A 145 1.18 -2.80 -8.45
N SER A 146 1.38 -1.61 -7.85
CA SER A 146 0.61 -0.41 -8.19
C SER A 146 0.90 0.10 -9.61
N GLU A 147 2.14 -0.05 -10.08
CA GLU A 147 2.55 0.36 -11.42
C GLU A 147 1.90 -0.52 -12.49
N VAL A 148 1.95 -1.84 -12.31
CA VAL A 148 1.31 -2.79 -13.24
C VAL A 148 -0.19 -2.53 -13.33
N ALA A 149 -0.85 -2.33 -12.20
CA ALA A 149 -2.27 -2.01 -12.18
C ALA A 149 -2.60 -0.69 -12.89
N ALA A 150 -1.76 0.35 -12.71
CA ALA A 150 -1.93 1.63 -13.39
C ALA A 150 -1.80 1.49 -14.91
N HIS A 151 -0.81 0.72 -15.38
CA HIS A 151 -0.64 0.44 -16.81
C HIS A 151 -1.80 -0.36 -17.39
N TRP A 152 -2.32 -1.35 -16.65
CA TRP A 152 -3.46 -2.16 -17.11
C TRP A 152 -4.75 -1.33 -17.20
N GLY A 153 -4.99 -0.45 -16.22
CA GLY A 153 -6.17 0.43 -16.24
C GLY A 153 -6.08 1.59 -17.22
N GLY A 154 -4.89 1.80 -17.78
CA GLY A 154 -4.60 2.85 -18.73
C GLY A 154 -5.39 2.75 -20.04
N SER A 155 -5.42 3.85 -20.79
CA SER A 155 -6.03 3.87 -22.12
C SER A 155 -5.20 4.73 -23.08
N GLY A 156 -5.23 4.39 -24.37
CA GLY A 156 -4.46 5.12 -25.39
C GLY A 156 -2.95 5.12 -25.14
N GLY A 157 -2.42 4.07 -24.50
CA GLY A 157 -1.00 3.95 -24.16
C GLY A 157 -0.55 4.68 -22.88
N ASN A 158 -1.46 5.37 -22.18
CA ASN A 158 -1.13 6.09 -20.95
C ASN A 158 -1.64 5.33 -19.71
N PRO A 159 -0.85 5.19 -18.63
CA PRO A 159 -1.31 4.59 -17.39
C PRO A 159 -2.37 5.46 -16.70
N LEU A 160 -3.13 4.86 -15.79
CA LEU A 160 -3.93 5.62 -14.83
C LEU A 160 -3.04 6.56 -14.01
N THR A 161 -3.60 7.68 -13.55
CA THR A 161 -2.92 8.55 -12.60
C THR A 161 -2.54 7.74 -11.35
N LEU A 162 -1.24 7.74 -11.04
CA LEU A 162 -0.66 7.04 -9.90
C LEU A 162 0.02 8.08 -9.00
N LEU A 163 -0.52 8.28 -7.80
CA LEU A 163 0.10 9.10 -6.76
C LEU A 163 0.83 8.18 -5.80
N LEU A 164 2.11 8.40 -5.56
CA LEU A 164 2.97 7.47 -4.82
C LEU A 164 3.29 7.98 -3.41
N ALA A 165 3.08 7.12 -2.42
CA ALA A 165 3.40 7.38 -1.03
C ALA A 165 4.92 7.56 -0.84
N GLY A 166 5.35 8.58 -0.09
CA GLY A 166 6.76 8.95 0.03
C GLY A 166 7.33 9.73 -1.16
N LYS A 167 6.51 10.08 -2.16
CA LYS A 167 6.85 10.96 -3.28
C LYS A 167 5.83 12.09 -3.45
N ASP A 168 4.56 11.73 -3.64
CA ASP A 168 3.46 12.67 -3.94
C ASP A 168 2.63 13.00 -2.69
N PHE A 169 2.67 12.14 -1.66
CA PHE A 169 2.09 12.37 -0.33
C PHE A 169 2.84 11.58 0.75
N GLY A 170 2.53 11.80 2.02
CA GLY A 170 3.17 11.07 3.14
C GLY A 170 4.61 11.48 3.45
N LEU A 171 5.11 12.53 2.79
CA LEU A 171 6.34 13.20 3.19
C LEU A 171 6.02 14.08 4.39
N ARG A 172 6.55 13.74 5.57
CA ARG A 172 6.59 14.72 6.67
C ARG A 172 7.50 15.87 6.22
N PRO A 173 7.12 17.14 6.46
CA PRO A 173 8.06 18.24 6.26
C PRO A 173 9.29 17.94 7.13
N SER A 174 10.48 17.99 6.53
CA SER A 174 11.71 18.07 7.30
C SER A 174 11.53 19.25 8.24
N SER A 175 11.55 19.01 9.55
CA SER A 175 11.61 20.06 10.55
C SER A 175 12.63 21.10 10.11
N ALA A 176 12.16 22.30 9.80
CA ALA A 176 12.97 23.48 9.61
C ALA A 176 13.49 23.96 10.97
#